data_AF-A0A946FAV9-F1
#
_entry.id   AF-A0A946FAV9-F1
#
_cell.length_a   1.000
_cell.length_b   1.000
_cell.length_c   1.000
_cell.angle_alpha   90.00
_cell.angle_beta   90.00
_cell.angle_gamma   90.00
#
_symmetry.space_group_name_H-M   'P 1'
#
loop_
_entity.id
_entity.type
_entity.pdbx_description
1 polymer ?
#
loop_
_entity_poly.entity_id
_entity_poly.type
_entity_poly.pdbx_seq_one_letter_code
_entity_poly.pdbx_strand_id
1 'polypeptide(L)'
;MILAHDLDTGTWSNPAFLDVGAASIGLQIGASETQVVLAIMTDAGLEAMLAENVEVGAEASVAAGPVGAEVKAATTSTEFNQDIYAYGTSEGLFLGVAIEGTLLIPDQDANMAYYGQAATTREIIQAGKVWNGHADQLREILRGET
;
A
#
# COMPACT_ATOMS: atom_id res chain seq x y z
N MET A 1 -0.39 -4.58 4.82
CA MET A 1 -0.49 -3.31 5.58
C MET A 1 -0.12 -2.16 4.66
N ILE A 2 -0.63 -0.96 4.91
CA ILE A 2 -0.28 0.27 4.18
C ILE A 2 0.20 1.35 5.15
N LEU A 3 1.08 2.24 4.66
CA LEU A 3 1.53 3.45 5.35
C LEU A 3 1.49 4.60 4.34
N ALA A 4 1.12 5.80 4.78
CA ALA A 4 1.21 7.00 3.94
C ALA A 4 2.44 7.82 4.33
N HIS A 5 3.11 8.37 3.32
CA HIS A 5 4.16 9.37 3.49
C HIS A 5 3.55 10.75 3.33
N ASP A 6 3.62 11.55 4.39
CA ASP A 6 3.24 12.95 4.34
C ASP A 6 4.41 13.76 3.75
N LEU A 7 4.20 14.34 2.58
CA LEU A 7 5.24 15.09 1.85
C LEU A 7 5.54 16.46 2.46
N ASP A 8 4.60 17.04 3.23
CA ASP A 8 4.78 18.33 3.88
C ASP A 8 5.63 18.19 5.15
N THR A 9 5.39 17.12 5.91
CA THR A 9 6.08 16.85 7.18
C THR A 9 7.27 15.90 7.03
N GLY A 10 7.36 15.15 5.93
CA GLY A 10 8.36 14.09 5.73
C GLY A 10 8.18 12.91 6.69
N THR A 11 6.98 12.74 7.25
CA THR A 11 6.69 11.69 8.23
C THR A 11 5.86 10.57 7.62
N TRP A 12 6.03 9.37 8.15
CA TRP A 12 5.20 8.22 7.80
C TRP A 12 4.08 8.05 8.83
N SER A 13 2.87 7.72 8.36
CA SER A 13 1.73 7.37 9.19
C SER A 13 1.99 6.11 10.02
N ASN A 14 1.09 5.82 10.97
CA ASN A 14 1.00 4.48 11.55
C ASN A 14 0.46 3.47 10.50
N PRO A 15 0.74 2.17 10.63
CA PRO A 15 0.33 1.17 9.63
C PRO A 15 -1.15 0.81 9.74
N ALA A 16 -1.89 0.87 8.64
CA ALA A 16 -3.24 0.27 8.57
C ALA A 16 -3.17 -1.15 8.00
N PHE A 17 -3.88 -2.09 8.61
CA PHE A 17 -3.97 -3.47 8.16
C PHE A 17 -5.15 -3.65 7.21
N LEU A 18 -4.92 -4.40 6.14
CA LEU A 18 -5.86 -4.67 5.07
C LEU A 18 -5.77 -6.15 4.71
N ASP A 19 -6.91 -6.75 4.43
CA ASP A 19 -7.06 -8.04 3.76
C ASP A 19 -7.11 -7.85 2.25
N VAL A 20 -6.65 -8.88 1.54
CA VAL A 20 -6.73 -8.96 0.07
C VAL A 20 -7.73 -10.05 -0.30
N GLY A 21 -8.92 -9.64 -0.72
CA GLY A 21 -9.93 -10.52 -1.31
C GLY A 21 -9.69 -10.64 -2.82
N ALA A 22 -9.24 -11.80 -3.30
CA ALA A 22 -9.17 -12.04 -4.74
C ALA A 22 -10.58 -12.28 -5.30
N ALA A 23 -11.04 -11.48 -6.26
CA ALA A 23 -12.21 -11.81 -7.06
C ALA A 23 -11.87 -12.98 -8.01
N SER A 24 -11.89 -14.20 -7.48
CA SER A 24 -11.80 -15.48 -8.18
C SER A 24 -11.03 -15.49 -9.52
N ILE A 25 -9.71 -15.34 -9.51
CA ILE A 25 -8.89 -15.81 -10.62
C ILE A 25 -8.02 -16.94 -10.11
N GLY A 26 -8.54 -18.17 -10.19
CA GLY A 26 -7.83 -19.43 -10.46
C GLY A 26 -6.51 -19.80 -9.76
N LEU A 27 -5.98 -18.99 -8.85
CA LEU A 27 -4.73 -19.20 -8.12
C LEU A 27 -5.01 -20.17 -6.97
N GLN A 28 -5.35 -21.41 -7.32
CA GLN A 28 -4.79 -22.51 -6.56
C GLN A 28 -3.27 -22.36 -6.72
N ILE A 29 -2.53 -22.19 -5.61
CA ILE A 29 -1.17 -22.74 -5.33
C ILE A 29 -0.53 -21.91 -4.19
N GLY A 30 -0.23 -22.62 -3.08
CA GLY A 30 0.92 -22.37 -2.21
C GLY A 30 0.91 -21.10 -1.35
N ALA A 31 0.71 -21.27 -0.03
CA ALA A 31 0.92 -20.25 0.99
C ALA A 31 2.34 -19.66 0.91
N SER A 32 2.47 -18.62 0.08
CA SER A 32 3.70 -17.84 -0.09
C SER A 32 3.37 -16.47 0.46
N GLU A 33 4.02 -16.06 1.56
CA GLU A 33 3.88 -14.71 2.10
C GLU A 33 4.38 -13.72 1.05
N THR A 34 3.46 -13.12 0.31
CA THR A 34 3.77 -12.15 -0.73
C THR A 34 3.73 -10.76 -0.12
N GLN A 35 4.86 -10.06 -0.15
CA GLN A 35 4.93 -8.68 0.31
C GLN A 35 4.84 -7.75 -0.91
N VAL A 36 3.92 -6.80 -0.84
CA VAL A 36 3.69 -5.77 -1.86
C VAL A 36 3.77 -4.41 -1.19
N VAL A 37 4.51 -3.49 -1.79
CA VAL A 37 4.54 -2.07 -1.44
C VAL A 37 3.74 -1.31 -2.50
N LEU A 38 2.74 -0.55 -2.06
CA LEU A 38 1.94 0.31 -2.92
C LEU A 38 2.39 1.76 -2.72
N ALA A 39 2.88 2.40 -3.77
CA ALA A 39 3.19 3.82 -3.81
C ALA A 39 2.00 4.57 -4.40
N ILE A 40 1.28 5.30 -3.55
CA ILE A 40 0.14 6.12 -3.94
C ILE A 40 0.67 7.47 -4.43
N MET A 41 0.35 7.84 -5.66
CA MET A 41 0.93 9.01 -6.33
C MET A 41 -0.06 10.18 -6.46
N THR A 42 -1.35 9.94 -6.24
CA THR A 42 -2.42 10.92 -6.41
C THR A 42 -3.39 10.93 -5.23
N ASP A 43 -4.05 12.06 -5.00
CA ASP A 43 -5.12 12.18 -3.99
C ASP A 43 -6.27 11.20 -4.28
N ALA A 44 -6.57 10.96 -5.55
CA ALA A 44 -7.59 9.99 -5.97
C ALA A 44 -7.20 8.56 -5.58
N GLY A 45 -5.94 8.17 -5.77
CA GLY A 45 -5.41 6.89 -5.30
C GLY A 45 -5.44 6.76 -3.78
N LEU A 46 -5.18 7.86 -3.07
CA LEU A 46 -5.26 7.88 -1.60
C LEU A 46 -6.70 7.70 -1.14
N GLU A 47 -7.64 8.50 -1.66
CA GLU A 47 -9.05 8.39 -1.27
C GLU A 47 -9.64 7.03 -1.63
N ALA A 48 -9.22 6.44 -2.75
CA ALA A 48 -9.56 5.06 -3.07
C ALA A 48 -9.08 4.12 -1.95
N MET A 49 -7.80 4.14 -1.58
CA MET A 49 -7.26 3.29 -0.49
C MET A 49 -7.89 3.51 0.89
N LEU A 50 -8.49 4.67 1.12
CA LEU A 50 -9.18 5.00 2.38
C LEU A 50 -10.65 4.56 2.40
N ALA A 51 -11.20 4.10 1.26
CA ALA A 51 -12.55 3.57 1.20
C ALA A 51 -12.65 2.20 1.89
N GLU A 52 -13.88 1.82 2.27
CA GLU A 52 -14.13 0.60 3.04
C GLU A 52 -13.93 -0.69 2.25
N ASN A 53 -14.01 -0.63 0.92
CA ASN A 53 -13.70 -1.74 0.03
C ASN A 53 -13.17 -1.13 -1.26
N VAL A 54 -12.00 -1.57 -1.71
CA VAL A 54 -11.35 -0.99 -2.89
C VAL A 54 -11.06 -2.04 -3.93
N GLU A 55 -11.71 -1.96 -5.07
CA GLU A 55 -11.38 -2.80 -6.22
C GLU A 55 -10.25 -2.16 -7.02
N VAL A 56 -9.07 -2.77 -6.92
CA VAL A 56 -7.86 -2.34 -7.59
C VAL A 56 -8.02 -2.48 -9.11
N GLY A 57 -7.78 -1.41 -9.87
CA GLY A 57 -7.97 -1.36 -11.32
C GLY A 57 -9.35 -0.87 -11.77
N ALA A 58 -10.38 -0.95 -10.92
CA ALA A 58 -11.71 -0.40 -11.21
C ALA A 58 -11.90 0.99 -10.57
N GLU A 59 -11.46 1.16 -9.32
CA GLU A 59 -11.64 2.40 -8.55
C GLU A 59 -10.37 3.26 -8.49
N ALA A 60 -9.19 2.65 -8.68
CA ALA A 60 -7.91 3.34 -8.79
C ALA A 60 -7.07 2.70 -9.90
N SER A 61 -6.42 3.53 -10.72
CA SER A 61 -5.51 3.04 -11.75
C SER A 61 -4.21 2.57 -11.10
N VAL A 62 -3.78 1.35 -11.44
CA VAL A 62 -2.60 0.73 -10.82
C VAL A 62 -1.65 0.23 -11.90
N ALA A 63 -0.36 0.39 -11.68
CA ALA A 63 0.67 -0.21 -12.53
C ALA A 63 1.80 -0.84 -11.71
N ALA A 64 2.54 -1.75 -12.33
CA ALA A 64 3.82 -2.18 -11.78
C ALA A 64 4.80 -1.00 -11.72
N GLY A 65 5.44 -0.81 -10.58
CA GLY A 65 6.47 0.21 -10.40
C GLY A 65 7.75 -0.10 -11.18
N PRO A 66 8.46 0.91 -11.73
CA PRO A 66 9.74 0.70 -12.40
C PRO A 66 10.81 0.19 -11.43
N VAL A 67 11.68 -0.71 -11.87
CA VAL A 67 12.78 -1.24 -11.04
C VAL A 67 14.15 -0.90 -11.65
N GLY A 68 15.14 -0.64 -10.80
CA GLY A 68 16.53 -0.44 -11.23
C GLY A 68 16.74 0.75 -12.19
N ALA A 69 17.28 0.49 -13.38
CA ALA A 69 17.60 1.54 -14.36
C ALA A 69 16.37 2.26 -14.93
N GLU A 70 15.19 1.63 -14.88
CA GLU A 70 13.92 2.22 -15.33
C GLU A 70 13.46 3.37 -14.42
N VAL A 71 13.82 3.35 -13.13
CA VAL A 71 13.56 4.46 -12.20
C VAL A 71 14.26 5.74 -12.67
N LYS A 72 15.52 5.65 -13.10
CA LYS A 72 16.30 6.81 -13.57
C LYS A 72 15.75 7.36 -14.89
N ALA A 73 15.25 6.49 -15.76
CA ALA A 73 14.62 6.88 -17.02
C ALA A 73 13.26 7.56 -16.77
N ALA A 74 12.41 7.00 -15.88
CA ALA A 74 11.13 7.58 -15.49
C ALA A 74 11.27 8.98 -14.85
N THR A 75 12.37 9.23 -14.10
CA THR A 75 12.64 10.57 -13.56
C THR A 75 13.07 11.61 -14.60
N THR A 76 13.57 11.19 -15.77
CA THR A 76 14.09 12.11 -16.81
C THR A 76 13.17 12.26 -18.02
N SER A 77 12.35 11.25 -18.32
CA SER A 77 11.33 11.24 -19.37
C SER A 77 10.24 10.25 -18.98
N THR A 78 8.98 10.67 -18.96
CA THR A 78 7.73 9.88 -18.82
C THR A 78 6.97 10.16 -17.53
N GLU A 79 5.79 10.74 -17.71
CA GLU A 79 4.85 11.16 -16.70
C GLU A 79 4.37 9.97 -15.84
N PHE A 80 4.54 10.06 -14.51
CA PHE A 80 3.90 9.16 -13.56
C PHE A 80 2.38 9.39 -13.62
N ASN A 81 1.69 8.67 -14.49
CA ASN A 81 0.27 8.90 -14.81
C ASN A 81 -0.71 7.96 -14.09
N GLN A 82 -0.21 7.09 -13.20
CA GLN A 82 -1.04 6.13 -12.47
C GLN A 82 -1.24 6.58 -11.03
N ASP A 83 -2.42 6.27 -10.49
CA ASP A 83 -2.77 6.63 -9.12
C ASP A 83 -1.93 5.84 -8.10
N ILE A 84 -1.59 4.58 -8.42
CA ILE A 84 -0.84 3.68 -7.54
C ILE A 84 0.20 2.89 -8.35
N TYR A 85 1.42 2.79 -7.83
CA TYR A 85 2.45 1.87 -8.31
C TYR A 85 2.71 0.75 -7.31
N ALA A 86 2.69 -0.49 -7.76
CA ALA A 86 2.96 -1.65 -6.92
C ALA A 86 4.38 -2.21 -7.13
N TYR A 87 5.07 -2.49 -6.03
CA TYR A 87 6.39 -3.09 -5.98
C TYR A 87 6.32 -4.38 -5.15
N GLY A 88 6.52 -5.54 -5.77
CA GLY A 88 6.66 -6.80 -5.03
C GLY A 88 8.04 -6.94 -4.39
N THR A 89 8.25 -7.91 -3.49
CA THR A 89 9.61 -8.34 -3.09
C THR A 89 9.88 -9.83 -3.38
N SER A 90 8.86 -10.60 -3.78
CA SER A 90 8.96 -12.03 -4.10
C SER A 90 9.18 -12.31 -5.60
N GLU A 91 9.97 -13.34 -5.89
CA GLU A 91 10.15 -13.88 -7.25
C GLU A 91 8.79 -14.33 -7.80
N GLY A 92 8.24 -13.60 -8.77
CA GLY A 92 6.93 -13.89 -9.38
C GLY A 92 6.00 -12.67 -9.44
N LEU A 93 6.06 -11.75 -8.48
CA LEU A 93 5.27 -10.51 -8.50
C LEU A 93 5.92 -9.42 -9.35
N PHE A 94 7.26 -9.42 -9.45
CA PHE A 94 8.03 -8.49 -10.29
C PHE A 94 7.87 -8.70 -11.80
N LEU A 95 7.32 -9.85 -12.24
CA LEU A 95 7.18 -10.19 -13.66
C LEU A 95 5.77 -9.90 -14.22
N GLY A 96 5.00 -9.02 -13.57
CA GLY A 96 3.71 -8.55 -14.07
C GLY A 96 2.69 -8.40 -12.97
N VAL A 97 2.72 -7.28 -12.23
CA VAL A 97 1.83 -7.03 -11.10
C VAL A 97 0.35 -7.03 -11.55
N ALA A 98 -0.29 -8.19 -11.53
CA ALA A 98 -1.72 -8.35 -11.67
C ALA A 98 -2.35 -8.35 -10.27
N ILE A 99 -2.42 -7.17 -9.64
CA ILE A 99 -3.32 -6.93 -8.51
C ILE A 99 -4.67 -6.35 -8.97
N GLU A 100 -4.82 -6.11 -10.27
CA GLU A 100 -6.11 -5.74 -10.87
C GLU A 100 -7.16 -6.83 -10.58
N GLY A 101 -8.35 -6.41 -10.15
CA GLY A 101 -9.42 -7.30 -9.70
C GLY A 101 -9.23 -7.86 -8.30
N THR A 102 -8.30 -7.32 -7.51
CA THR A 102 -8.26 -7.58 -6.06
C THR A 102 -9.10 -6.55 -5.31
N LEU A 103 -9.79 -7.03 -4.28
CA LEU A 103 -10.52 -6.21 -3.33
C LEU A 103 -9.65 -6.01 -2.10
N LEU A 104 -9.27 -4.77 -1.80
CA LEU A 104 -8.62 -4.41 -0.56
C LEU A 104 -9.69 -4.04 0.47
N ILE A 105 -9.66 -4.72 1.61
CA ILE A 105 -10.67 -4.58 2.66
C ILE A 105 -9.94 -4.25 3.97
N PRO A 106 -10.34 -3.24 4.75
CA PRO A 106 -9.79 -3.00 6.07
C PRO A 106 -9.93 -4.20 6.99
N ASP A 107 -8.81 -4.71 7.50
CA ASP A 107 -8.80 -5.77 8.51
C ASP A 107 -9.06 -5.14 9.87
N GLN A 108 -10.34 -5.00 10.22
CA GLN A 108 -10.76 -4.36 11.46
C GLN A 108 -10.27 -5.12 12.70
N ASP A 109 -10.16 -6.45 12.62
CA ASP A 109 -9.72 -7.29 13.72
C ASP A 109 -8.22 -7.11 13.98
N ALA A 110 -7.38 -7.11 12.94
CA ALA A 110 -5.97 -6.82 13.09
C ALA A 110 -5.70 -5.38 13.54
N ASN A 111 -6.43 -4.40 12.99
CA ASN A 111 -6.32 -3.01 13.43
C ASN A 111 -6.71 -2.87 14.92
N MET A 112 -7.83 -3.46 15.35
CA MET A 112 -8.24 -3.49 16.76
C MET A 112 -7.19 -4.17 17.65
N ALA A 113 -6.69 -5.34 17.24
CA ALA A 113 -5.70 -6.09 18.00
C ALA A 113 -4.38 -5.33 18.13
N TYR A 114 -3.96 -4.64 17.05
CA TYR A 114 -2.73 -3.87 17.02
C TYR A 114 -2.82 -2.57 17.82
N TYR A 115 -3.93 -1.85 17.76
CA TYR A 115 -4.08 -0.53 18.43
C TYR A 115 -4.79 -0.59 19.79
N GLY A 116 -5.38 -1.73 20.15
CA GLY A 116 -6.20 -1.88 21.36
C GLY A 116 -7.52 -1.11 21.32
N GLN A 117 -7.90 -0.56 20.16
CA GLN A 117 -9.13 0.20 19.96
C GLN A 117 -9.56 0.17 18.48
N ALA A 118 -10.85 0.37 18.24
CA ALA A 118 -11.37 0.49 16.88
C ALA A 118 -10.84 1.77 16.22
N ALA A 119 -10.24 1.62 15.05
CA ALA A 119 -9.83 2.73 14.20
C ALA A 119 -10.02 2.33 12.73
N THR A 120 -10.62 3.24 11.97
CA THR A 120 -10.74 3.10 10.51
C THR A 120 -9.39 3.36 9.83
N THR A 121 -9.20 2.88 8.61
CA THR A 121 -8.01 3.16 7.79
C THR A 121 -7.74 4.66 7.72
N ARG A 122 -8.77 5.49 7.50
CA ARG A 122 -8.65 6.95 7.48
C ARG A 122 -8.17 7.53 8.82
N GLU A 123 -8.69 7.03 9.94
CA GLU A 123 -8.26 7.49 11.27
C GLU A 123 -6.81 7.09 11.59
N ILE A 124 -6.35 5.96 11.08
CA ILE A 124 -4.96 5.48 11.24
C ILE A 124 -4.00 6.30 10.37
N ILE A 125 -4.35 6.48 9.08
CA ILE A 125 -3.46 7.03 8.06
C ILE A 125 -3.43 8.57 8.09
N GLN A 126 -4.59 9.24 8.09
CA GLN A 126 -4.67 10.70 7.98
C GLN A 126 -4.79 11.39 9.33
N ALA A 127 -5.62 10.86 10.24
CA ALA A 127 -5.89 11.54 11.50
C ALA A 127 -4.82 11.28 12.56
N GLY A 128 -3.97 10.26 12.37
CA GLY A 128 -3.00 9.82 13.38
C GLY A 128 -3.64 9.52 14.73
N LYS A 129 -4.92 9.10 14.73
CA LYS A 129 -5.75 8.96 15.95
C LYS A 129 -5.18 7.90 16.90
N VAL A 130 -4.49 6.92 16.34
CA VAL A 130 -3.92 5.79 17.05
C VAL A 130 -2.42 5.73 16.82
N TRP A 131 -1.70 5.23 17.82
CA TRP A 131 -0.25 5.08 17.80
C TRP A 131 0.13 3.74 18.41
N ASN A 132 1.12 3.08 17.82
CA ASN A 132 1.76 1.93 18.43
C ASN A 132 3.28 1.97 18.16
N GLY A 133 4.07 2.02 19.23
CA GLY A 133 5.53 2.15 19.14
C GLY A 133 6.23 0.96 18.46
N HIS A 134 5.56 -0.17 18.27
CA HIS A 134 6.11 -1.29 17.48
C HIS A 134 6.37 -0.92 16.01
N ALA A 135 5.73 0.13 15.47
CA ALA A 135 5.95 0.61 14.11
C ALA A 135 7.10 1.65 14.00
N ASP A 136 7.64 2.14 15.11
CA ASP A 136 8.57 3.28 15.10
C ASP A 136 9.84 2.97 14.31
N GLN A 137 10.43 1.79 14.54
CA GLN A 137 11.63 1.35 13.81
C GLN A 137 11.39 1.26 12.30
N LEU A 138 10.23 0.74 11.86
CA LEU A 138 9.89 0.67 10.44
C LEU A 138 9.79 2.08 9.84
N ARG A 139 9.14 3.01 10.55
CA ARG A 139 8.94 4.38 10.10
C ARG A 139 10.25 5.18 10.05
N GLU A 140 11.19 4.90 10.94
CA GLU A 140 12.55 5.44 10.88
C GLU A 140 13.32 4.95 9.65
N ILE A 141 13.26 3.66 9.36
CA ILE A 141 13.89 3.07 8.16
C ILE A 141 13.31 3.70 6.89
N LEU A 142 11.99 3.84 6.82
CA LEU A 142 11.31 4.43 5.66
C LEU A 142 11.62 5.91 5.45
N ARG A 143 12.02 6.64 6.50
CA ARG A 143 12.49 8.02 6.41
C ARG A 143 13.92 8.13 5.85
N GLY A 144 14.65 7.01 5.77
CA GLY A 144 16.02 6.97 5.26
C GLY A 144 17.08 7.47 6.25
N GLU A 145 16.80 7.41 7.56
CA GLU A 145 17.74 7.86 8.62
C GLU A 145 18.68 6.76 9.14
N THR A 146 19.25 5.94 8.26
CA THR A 146 20.25 4.91 8.64
C THR A 146 21.56 5.08 7.91
#